data_AF-A0AAV9AT80-F1
#
_entry.id   AF-A0AAV9AT80-F1
#
_cell.length_a   1.000
_cell.length_b   1.000
_cell.length_c   1.000
_cell.angle_alpha   90.00
_cell.angle_beta   90.00
_cell.angle_gamma   90.00
#
_symmetry.space_group_name_H-M   'P 1'
#
loop_
_entity.id
_entity.type
_entity.pdbx_description
1 polymer ?
#
loop_
_entity_poly.entity_id
_entity_poly.type
_entity_poly.pdbx_seq_one_letter_code
_entity_poly.pdbx_strand_id
1 'polypeptide(L)'
;MGLKACMFTASPGVASFAGKLGFSVSRIDDLINCDATEELLRLLGFEGGEVLGKSEFDMVFLHVGSGEKKISIGWIDALVGGVIGVAQPRSRVASRLHLSLILSYGDIPEEKENVSAGLVSRGRGNSDLCLLRPRQSYTMRGGKLLDDIRHHHPMLIAQWQDAVTRRDTAKQFSFREFEEHGGNLAMLADRFLHEVAFKLWKAPKYGA
;
A
#
# COMPACT_ATOMS: atom_id res chain seq x y z
N MET A 1 20.71 12.10 -0.65
CA MET A 1 19.89 12.00 -1.88
C MET A 1 18.43 11.85 -1.45
N GLY A 2 17.60 12.86 -1.69
CA GLY A 2 16.18 12.82 -1.31
C GLY A 2 15.32 12.29 -2.45
N LEU A 3 14.35 11.44 -2.15
CA LEU A 3 13.33 11.00 -3.11
C LEU A 3 12.44 12.18 -3.47
N LYS A 4 12.13 12.35 -4.76
CA LYS A 4 11.15 13.34 -5.22
C LYS A 4 9.76 12.72 -5.12
N ALA A 5 8.89 13.29 -4.29
CA ALA A 5 7.54 12.77 -4.09
C ALA A 5 6.47 13.82 -4.44
N CYS A 6 5.35 13.33 -4.99
CA CYS A 6 4.15 14.13 -5.26
C CYS A 6 2.95 13.58 -4.48
N MET A 7 2.07 14.45 -4.00
CA MET A 7 0.83 14.12 -3.30
C MET A 7 -0.36 14.77 -4.02
N PHE A 8 -1.28 13.94 -4.51
CA PHE A 8 -2.59 14.35 -4.98
C PHE A 8 -3.62 14.17 -3.88
N THR A 9 -4.23 15.27 -3.44
CA THR A 9 -5.24 15.24 -2.38
C THR A 9 -6.18 16.44 -2.49
N ALA A 10 -7.40 16.29 -2.00
CA ALA A 10 -8.31 17.41 -1.74
C ALA A 10 -8.43 17.75 -0.25
N SER A 11 -7.77 16.99 0.63
CA SER A 11 -7.73 17.28 2.07
C SER A 11 -6.67 18.34 2.40
N PRO A 12 -7.05 19.51 2.93
CA PRO A 12 -6.09 20.56 3.31
C PRO A 12 -5.09 20.09 4.38
N GLY A 13 -5.53 19.21 5.30
CA GLY A 13 -4.66 18.65 6.34
C GLY A 13 -3.58 17.75 5.75
N VAL A 14 -3.94 16.88 4.81
CA VAL A 14 -2.99 16.01 4.10
C VAL A 14 -2.05 16.83 3.22
N ALA A 15 -2.57 17.85 2.52
CA ALA A 15 -1.77 18.78 1.73
C ALA A 15 -0.72 19.51 2.58
N SER A 16 -1.14 20.07 3.72
CA SER A 16 -0.24 20.75 4.66
C SER A 16 0.84 19.80 5.21
N PHE A 17 0.43 18.57 5.56
CA PHE A 17 1.36 17.55 6.04
C PHE A 17 2.38 17.15 4.97
N ALA A 18 1.94 16.85 3.75
CA ALA A 18 2.80 16.50 2.63
C ALA A 18 3.78 17.63 2.29
N GLY A 19 3.32 18.89 2.30
CA GLY A 19 4.18 20.06 2.09
C GLY A 19 5.28 20.19 3.16
N LYS A 20 4.97 19.91 4.43
CA LYS A 20 5.98 19.88 5.51
C LYS A 20 7.01 18.76 5.34
N LEU A 21 6.64 17.66 4.67
CA LEU A 21 7.56 16.58 4.30
C LEU A 21 8.38 16.90 3.03
N GLY A 22 8.14 18.04 2.38
CA GLY A 22 8.83 18.46 1.17
C GLY A 22 8.26 17.84 -0.12
N PHE A 23 7.03 17.32 -0.07
CA PHE A 23 6.39 16.77 -1.26
C PHE A 23 5.84 17.90 -2.12
N SER A 24 5.84 17.70 -3.45
CA SER A 24 5.00 18.51 -4.33
C SER A 24 3.53 18.16 -4.07
N VAL A 25 2.65 19.15 -3.99
CA VAL A 25 1.23 18.93 -3.66
C VAL A 25 0.37 19.48 -4.78
N SER A 26 -0.49 18.62 -5.32
CA SER A 26 -1.42 18.93 -6.41
C SER A 26 -2.84 18.58 -6.01
N ARG A 27 -3.84 19.21 -6.65
CA ARG A 27 -5.23 18.90 -6.35
C ARG A 27 -5.61 17.61 -7.04
N ILE A 28 -6.37 16.77 -6.34
CA ILE A 28 -6.88 15.53 -6.93
C ILE A 28 -7.85 15.78 -8.09
N ASP A 29 -8.56 16.92 -8.09
CA ASP A 29 -9.41 17.35 -9.21
C ASP A 29 -8.64 17.43 -10.54
N ASP A 30 -7.35 17.75 -10.50
CA ASP A 30 -6.51 17.88 -11.69
C ASP A 30 -6.33 16.52 -12.39
N LEU A 31 -6.32 15.41 -11.63
CA LEU A 31 -6.28 14.05 -12.16
C LEU A 31 -7.64 13.56 -12.66
N ILE A 32 -8.73 13.95 -12.01
CA ILE A 32 -10.08 13.52 -12.38
C ILE A 32 -10.48 14.07 -13.75
N ASN A 33 -9.96 15.25 -14.11
CA ASN A 33 -10.29 15.93 -15.37
C ASN A 33 -9.43 15.45 -16.56
N CYS A 34 -8.55 14.47 -16.37
CA CYS A 34 -7.69 13.91 -17.42
C CYS A 34 -7.65 12.38 -17.38
N ASP A 35 -6.84 11.75 -18.24
CA ASP A 35 -6.50 10.33 -18.08
C ASP A 35 -5.55 10.18 -16.89
N ALA A 36 -6.12 9.87 -15.72
CA ALA A 36 -5.36 9.74 -14.48
C ALA A 36 -4.31 8.61 -14.54
N THR A 37 -4.57 7.54 -15.31
CA THR A 37 -3.61 6.43 -15.44
C THR A 37 -2.38 6.91 -16.18
N GLU A 38 -2.58 7.52 -17.34
CA GLU A 38 -1.49 8.03 -18.18
C GLU A 38 -0.69 9.10 -17.44
N GLU A 39 -1.36 10.06 -16.80
CA GLU A 39 -0.70 11.16 -16.10
C GLU A 39 0.15 10.66 -14.92
N LEU A 40 -0.39 9.77 -14.07
CA LEU A 40 0.35 9.22 -12.94
C LEU A 40 1.58 8.41 -13.40
N LEU A 41 1.43 7.63 -14.46
CA LEU A 41 2.53 6.86 -15.06
C LEU A 41 3.59 7.80 -15.66
N ARG A 42 3.17 8.85 -16.37
CA ARG A 42 4.06 9.86 -16.97
C ARG A 42 4.91 10.57 -15.90
N LEU A 43 4.31 10.96 -14.78
CA LEU A 43 5.01 11.57 -13.65
C LEU A 43 6.10 10.65 -13.06
N LEU A 44 5.85 9.33 -13.08
CA LEU A 44 6.80 8.30 -12.66
C LEU A 44 7.81 7.93 -13.76
N GLY A 45 7.73 8.53 -14.95
CA GLY A 45 8.63 8.25 -16.07
C GLY A 45 8.22 7.02 -16.90
N PHE A 46 6.93 6.75 -17.02
CA PHE A 46 6.39 5.69 -17.88
C PHE A 46 5.43 6.29 -18.91
N GLU A 47 5.56 5.90 -20.18
CA GLU A 47 4.72 6.39 -21.27
C GLU A 47 4.61 5.32 -22.35
N GLY A 48 3.39 5.03 -22.83
CA GLY A 48 3.17 4.04 -23.90
C GLY A 48 3.68 2.62 -23.60
N GLY A 49 3.82 2.23 -22.32
CA GLY A 49 4.40 0.94 -21.93
C GLY A 49 5.94 0.90 -21.89
N GLU A 50 6.60 2.02 -22.17
CA GLU A 50 8.04 2.18 -22.10
C GLU A 50 8.47 2.90 -20.82
N VAL A 51 9.76 2.78 -20.49
CA VAL A 51 10.37 3.45 -19.34
C VAL A 51 11.23 4.60 -19.86
N LEU A 52 10.85 5.82 -19.50
CA LEU A 52 11.55 7.04 -19.84
C LEU A 52 12.88 7.11 -19.09
N GLY A 53 13.88 7.77 -19.70
CA GLY A 53 15.19 7.99 -19.08
C GLY A 53 15.17 9.00 -17.93
N LYS A 54 14.05 9.70 -17.72
CA LYS A 54 13.86 10.70 -16.66
C LYS A 54 12.45 10.57 -16.10
N SER A 55 12.34 10.63 -14.77
CA SER A 55 11.07 10.78 -14.06
C SER A 55 11.01 12.14 -13.38
N GLU A 56 9.80 12.72 -13.33
CA GLU A 56 9.56 13.93 -12.56
C GLU A 56 9.62 13.60 -11.06
N PHE A 57 8.97 12.50 -10.67
CA PHE A 57 8.92 12.00 -9.31
C PHE A 57 9.44 10.55 -9.22
N ASP A 58 10.00 10.21 -8.06
CA ASP A 58 10.31 8.83 -7.67
C ASP A 58 9.09 8.14 -7.03
N MET A 59 8.17 8.92 -6.47
CA MET A 59 6.99 8.43 -5.75
C MET A 59 5.80 9.36 -5.96
N VAL A 60 4.62 8.78 -6.21
CA VAL A 60 3.37 9.52 -6.32
C VAL A 60 2.36 8.92 -5.36
N PHE A 61 1.77 9.78 -4.53
CA PHE A 61 0.69 9.43 -3.60
C PHE A 61 -0.63 9.99 -4.14
N LEU A 62 -1.65 9.14 -4.14
CA LEU A 62 -3.03 9.53 -4.41
C LEU A 62 -3.86 9.29 -3.15
N HIS A 63 -4.31 10.37 -2.52
CA HIS A 63 -5.13 10.31 -1.32
C HIS A 63 -6.59 10.66 -1.64
N VAL A 64 -7.47 9.67 -1.47
CA VAL A 64 -8.92 9.81 -1.62
C VAL A 64 -9.57 9.79 -0.25
N GLY A 65 -10.13 10.92 0.19
CA GLY A 65 -10.86 11.00 1.46
C GLY A 65 -12.32 10.56 1.33
N SER A 66 -12.94 10.16 2.45
CA SER A 66 -14.36 9.76 2.50
C SER A 66 -15.35 10.85 2.01
N GLY A 67 -14.94 12.12 2.01
CA GLY A 67 -15.75 13.25 1.54
C GLY A 67 -15.69 13.53 0.03
N GLU A 68 -14.84 12.83 -0.73
CA GLU A 68 -14.62 13.10 -2.16
C GLU A 68 -15.73 12.53 -3.03
N LYS A 69 -16.86 13.25 -3.14
CA LYS A 69 -18.04 12.80 -3.90
C LYS A 69 -17.79 12.49 -5.38
N LYS A 70 -16.71 13.02 -5.96
CA LYS A 70 -16.35 12.79 -7.36
C LYS A 70 -15.62 11.47 -7.60
N ILE A 71 -15.04 10.87 -6.56
CA ILE A 71 -14.24 9.65 -6.69
C ILE A 71 -15.05 8.47 -6.16
N SER A 72 -15.52 7.63 -7.08
CA SER A 72 -16.20 6.39 -6.73
C SER A 72 -15.19 5.24 -6.59
N ILE A 73 -15.60 4.17 -5.92
CA ILE A 73 -14.84 2.90 -5.90
C ILE A 73 -14.60 2.40 -7.32
N GLY A 74 -15.56 2.57 -8.23
CA GLY A 74 -15.41 2.18 -9.64
C GLY A 74 -14.33 2.99 -10.38
N TRP A 75 -14.13 4.26 -10.02
CA TRP A 75 -13.03 5.06 -10.57
C TRP A 75 -11.67 4.56 -10.07
N ILE A 76 -11.57 4.20 -8.79
CA ILE A 76 -10.34 3.61 -8.22
C ILE A 76 -10.04 2.26 -8.87
N ASP A 77 -11.06 1.42 -9.05
CA ASP A 77 -10.92 0.12 -9.72
C ASP A 77 -10.45 0.28 -11.17
N ALA A 78 -11.04 1.22 -11.92
CA ALA A 78 -10.62 1.56 -13.28
C ALA A 78 -9.17 2.07 -13.34
N LEU A 79 -8.76 2.93 -12.40
CA LEU A 79 -7.39 3.41 -12.29
C LEU A 79 -6.41 2.27 -12.01
N VAL A 80 -6.70 1.42 -11.03
CA VAL A 80 -5.87 0.25 -10.69
C VAL A 80 -5.79 -0.69 -11.88
N GLY A 81 -6.91 -0.95 -12.56
CA GLY A 81 -6.98 -1.75 -13.78
C GLY A 81 -6.14 -1.17 -14.92
N GLY A 82 -6.16 0.15 -15.12
CA GLY A 82 -5.33 0.84 -16.10
C GLY A 82 -3.84 0.69 -15.80
N VAL A 83 -3.44 0.92 -14.55
CA VAL A 83 -2.04 0.79 -14.11
C VAL A 83 -1.53 -0.64 -14.28
N ILE A 84 -2.30 -1.64 -13.82
CA ILE A 84 -1.96 -3.07 -14.02
C ILE A 84 -1.97 -3.44 -15.50
N GLY A 85 -2.88 -2.84 -16.28
CA GLY A 85 -3.00 -2.99 -17.72
C GLY A 85 -1.71 -2.64 -18.46
N VAL A 86 -1.07 -1.53 -18.10
CA VAL A 86 0.23 -1.12 -18.66
C VAL A 86 1.38 -1.94 -18.08
N ALA A 87 1.29 -2.28 -16.80
CA ALA A 87 2.31 -3.03 -16.08
C ALA A 87 2.08 -4.55 -16.15
N GLN A 88 1.82 -5.11 -17.34
CA GLN A 88 1.69 -6.57 -17.48
C GLN A 88 2.96 -7.31 -17.03
N PRO A 89 2.84 -8.53 -16.47
CA PRO A 89 4.00 -9.33 -16.08
C PRO A 89 5.04 -9.42 -17.20
N ARG A 90 6.32 -9.29 -16.85
CA ARG A 90 7.47 -9.24 -17.79
C ARG A 90 7.57 -7.98 -18.67
N SER A 91 6.68 -6.99 -18.53
CA SER A 91 6.86 -5.70 -19.20
C SER A 91 8.00 -4.90 -18.55
N ARG A 92 8.57 -3.94 -19.31
CA ARG A 92 9.62 -3.05 -18.78
C ARG A 92 9.09 -2.21 -17.60
N VAL A 93 7.84 -1.76 -17.70
CA VAL A 93 7.14 -1.01 -16.63
C VAL A 93 6.96 -1.87 -15.39
N ALA A 94 6.48 -3.12 -15.53
CA ALA A 94 6.19 -4.01 -14.40
C ALA A 94 7.43 -4.31 -13.53
N SER A 95 8.62 -4.32 -14.13
CA SER A 95 9.87 -4.52 -13.41
C SER A 95 10.32 -3.31 -12.57
N ARG A 96 9.75 -2.12 -12.82
CA ARG A 96 10.17 -0.84 -12.22
C ARG A 96 9.06 -0.10 -11.49
N LEU A 97 7.81 -0.54 -11.64
CA LEU A 97 6.66 0.03 -10.97
C LEU A 97 6.30 -0.79 -9.73
N HIS A 98 6.14 -0.10 -8.61
CA HIS A 98 5.58 -0.64 -7.38
C HIS A 98 4.23 0.05 -7.11
N LEU A 99 3.17 -0.73 -7.04
CA LEU A 99 1.83 -0.26 -6.69
C LEU A 99 1.47 -0.74 -5.27
N SER A 100 0.99 0.17 -4.43
CA SER A 100 0.40 -0.14 -3.13
C SER A 100 -0.97 0.53 -3.03
N LEU A 101 -2.01 -0.27 -2.82
CA LEU A 101 -3.36 0.20 -2.53
C LEU A 101 -3.59 0.06 -1.02
N ILE A 102 -3.88 1.18 -0.35
CA ILE A 102 -4.13 1.23 1.09
C ILE A 102 -5.58 1.67 1.28
N LEU A 103 -6.36 0.86 1.99
CA LEU A 103 -7.77 1.13 2.29
C LEU A 103 -7.95 1.16 3.81
N SER A 104 -8.53 2.23 4.33
CA SER A 104 -8.97 2.26 5.73
C SER A 104 -10.13 1.27 5.89
N TYR A 105 -10.10 0.46 6.94
CA TYR A 105 -11.36 -0.02 7.51
C TYR A 105 -12.03 1.19 8.17
N GLY A 106 -13.31 1.42 7.88
CA GLY A 106 -14.11 2.34 8.70
C GLY A 106 -14.16 1.89 10.16
N ASP A 107 -14.98 2.55 10.97
CA ASP A 107 -15.13 2.17 12.38
C ASP A 107 -15.54 0.69 12.47
N ILE A 108 -14.68 -0.12 13.11
CA ILE A 108 -15.03 -1.49 13.47
C ILE A 108 -16.00 -1.36 14.65
N PRO A 109 -17.25 -1.85 14.56
CA PRO A 109 -18.16 -1.83 15.69
C PRO A 109 -17.49 -2.47 16.91
N GLU A 110 -17.57 -1.82 18.07
CA GLU A 110 -16.87 -2.25 19.32
C GLU A 110 -17.13 -3.72 19.67
N GLU A 111 -18.26 -4.29 19.26
CA GLU A 111 -18.61 -5.70 19.43
C GLU A 111 -17.68 -6.69 18.69
N LYS A 112 -16.81 -6.19 17.80
CA LYS A 112 -15.86 -6.96 17.00
C LYS A 112 -14.40 -6.64 17.32
N GLU A 113 -14.08 -6.18 18.53
CA GLU A 113 -12.69 -6.05 19.03
C GLU A 113 -11.87 -7.35 18.86
N ASN A 114 -12.52 -8.50 18.74
CA ASN A 114 -11.86 -9.79 18.50
C ASN A 114 -11.54 -10.09 17.02
N VAL A 115 -11.90 -9.23 16.07
CA VAL A 115 -11.67 -9.48 14.64
C VAL A 115 -10.25 -9.11 14.21
N SER A 116 -9.59 -8.19 14.90
CA SER A 116 -8.19 -7.79 14.63
C SER A 116 -7.16 -8.88 15.00
N ALA A 117 -7.59 -9.98 15.63
CA ALA A 117 -6.83 -11.23 15.79
C ALA A 117 -7.52 -12.45 15.13
N GLY A 118 -8.66 -12.25 14.44
CA GLY A 118 -9.58 -13.29 13.99
C GLY A 118 -9.10 -14.10 12.78
N LEU A 119 -8.17 -13.59 11.97
CA LEU A 119 -7.57 -14.38 10.87
C LEU A 119 -6.64 -15.51 11.38
N VAL A 120 -6.30 -15.51 12.67
CA VAL A 120 -5.50 -16.57 13.31
C VAL A 120 -6.36 -17.57 14.11
N SER A 121 -7.69 -17.38 14.17
CA SER A 121 -8.61 -18.23 14.93
C SER A 121 -9.55 -19.07 14.05
N ARG A 122 -9.07 -19.58 12.92
CA ARG A 122 -9.66 -20.82 12.36
C ARG A 122 -9.04 -22.02 13.05
N GLY A 123 -9.47 -22.26 14.27
CA GLY A 123 -9.12 -23.46 15.02
C GLY A 123 -9.23 -23.24 16.53
N ARG A 124 -10.29 -23.77 17.11
CA ARG A 124 -10.42 -24.02 18.56
C ARG A 124 -9.39 -25.09 18.96
N GLY A 125 -8.11 -24.71 18.99
CA GLY A 125 -7.00 -25.58 19.34
C GLY A 125 -6.59 -25.39 20.79
N ASN A 126 -6.15 -26.48 21.44
CA ASN A 126 -5.70 -26.54 22.83
C ASN A 126 -4.90 -25.29 23.26
N SER A 127 -5.33 -24.66 24.35
CA SER A 127 -4.79 -23.42 24.93
C SER A 127 -3.29 -23.43 25.15
N ASP A 128 -2.72 -24.60 25.47
CA ASP A 128 -1.33 -24.72 25.89
C ASP A 128 -0.36 -24.67 24.70
N LEU A 129 -0.81 -25.10 23.50
CA LEU A 129 0.00 -25.03 22.28
C LEU A 129 0.06 -23.61 21.70
N CYS A 130 -0.87 -22.74 22.08
CA CYS A 130 -0.81 -21.33 21.71
C CYS A 130 0.43 -20.63 22.30
N LEU A 131 0.96 -21.11 23.43
CA LEU A 131 2.19 -20.59 24.04
C LEU A 131 3.44 -20.89 23.22
N LEU A 132 3.40 -21.95 22.40
CA LEU A 132 4.50 -22.33 21.51
C LEU A 132 4.46 -21.57 20.17
N ARG A 133 3.40 -20.80 19.89
CA ARG A 133 3.31 -20.03 18.66
C ARG A 133 4.36 -18.92 18.66
N PRO A 134 5.21 -18.83 17.63
CA PRO A 134 6.12 -17.72 17.48
C PRO A 134 5.36 -16.40 17.52
N ARG A 135 5.89 -15.43 18.28
CA ARG A 135 5.35 -14.06 18.26
C ARG A 135 5.51 -13.48 16.86
N GLN A 136 4.47 -12.77 16.42
CA GLN A 136 4.50 -12.12 15.11
C GLN A 136 5.62 -11.08 15.08
N SER A 137 6.37 -11.01 13.98
CA SER A 137 7.54 -10.13 13.87
C SER A 137 7.20 -8.66 14.09
N TYR A 138 5.99 -8.24 13.72
CA TYR A 138 5.52 -6.87 13.91
C TYR A 138 5.31 -6.48 15.38
N THR A 139 5.21 -7.44 16.31
CA THR A 139 5.08 -7.14 17.75
C THR A 139 6.43 -7.03 18.46
N MET A 140 7.54 -7.17 17.73
CA MET A 140 8.88 -7.27 18.28
C MET A 140 9.82 -6.24 17.66
N ARG A 141 10.67 -5.61 18.47
CA ARG A 141 11.77 -4.74 18.01
C ARG A 141 13.01 -4.96 18.87
N GLY A 142 14.14 -5.32 18.24
CA GLY A 142 15.41 -5.55 18.96
C GLY A 142 15.30 -6.63 20.05
N GLY A 143 14.51 -7.68 19.82
CA GLY A 143 14.27 -8.75 20.80
C GLY A 143 13.30 -8.38 21.94
N LYS A 144 12.78 -7.15 21.97
CA LYS A 144 11.78 -6.70 22.96
C LYS A 144 10.39 -6.65 22.35
N LEU A 145 9.38 -6.93 23.16
CA LEU A 145 7.98 -6.72 22.80
C LEU A 145 7.71 -5.22 22.72
N LEU A 146 6.95 -4.79 21.70
CA LEU A 146 6.40 -3.45 21.62
C LEU A 146 5.14 -3.38 22.50
N ASP A 147 5.09 -2.38 23.38
CA ASP A 147 3.99 -2.11 24.30
C ASP A 147 3.03 -1.01 23.79
N ASP A 148 3.39 -0.31 22.71
CA ASP A 148 2.71 0.86 22.17
C ASP A 148 2.01 0.61 20.82
N ILE A 149 1.68 -0.66 20.50
CA ILE A 149 0.98 -1.01 19.27
C ILE A 149 -0.46 -0.49 19.31
N ARG A 150 -0.80 0.38 18.36
CA ARG A 150 -2.17 0.91 18.21
C ARG A 150 -3.02 -0.04 17.38
N HIS A 151 -4.10 -0.54 17.97
CA HIS A 151 -5.00 -1.51 17.31
C HIS A 151 -6.30 -0.90 16.73
N HIS A 152 -6.55 0.40 16.93
CA HIS A 152 -7.87 1.01 16.73
C HIS A 152 -8.13 1.59 15.33
N HIS A 153 -7.23 1.38 14.35
CA HIS A 153 -7.42 1.84 12.96
C HIS A 153 -6.68 0.93 11.97
N PRO A 154 -7.05 -0.36 11.84
CA PRO A 154 -6.38 -1.25 10.89
C PRO A 154 -6.60 -0.77 9.45
N MET A 155 -5.57 -0.90 8.63
CA MET A 155 -5.64 -0.62 7.20
C MET A 155 -5.40 -1.90 6.42
N LEU A 156 -6.16 -2.08 5.33
CA LEU A 156 -5.84 -3.08 4.33
C LEU A 156 -4.79 -2.54 3.40
N ILE A 157 -3.84 -3.39 3.05
CA ILE A 157 -2.81 -3.07 2.07
C ILE A 157 -2.74 -4.21 1.07
N ALA A 158 -2.89 -3.88 -0.21
CA ALA A 158 -2.60 -4.77 -1.31
C ALA A 158 -1.42 -4.19 -2.10
N GLN A 159 -0.39 -4.99 -2.35
CA GLN A 159 0.80 -4.54 -3.05
C GLN A 159 1.00 -5.33 -4.33
N TRP A 160 1.51 -4.69 -5.37
CA TRP A 160 1.84 -5.32 -6.63
C TRP A 160 3.15 -4.77 -7.18
N GLN A 161 4.08 -5.69 -7.45
CA GLN A 161 5.34 -5.46 -8.15
C GLN A 161 5.79 -6.82 -8.66
N ASP A 162 6.10 -6.92 -9.95
CA ASP A 162 6.25 -8.22 -10.60
C ASP A 162 7.34 -9.10 -9.97
N ALA A 163 8.46 -8.49 -9.56
CA ALA A 163 9.64 -9.21 -9.11
C ALA A 163 9.71 -9.54 -7.60
N VAL A 164 9.06 -8.75 -6.73
CA VAL A 164 9.32 -8.80 -5.27
C VAL A 164 8.06 -8.88 -4.41
N THR A 165 6.87 -8.74 -4.98
CA THR A 165 5.64 -9.00 -4.24
C THR A 165 5.43 -10.51 -4.14
N ARG A 166 5.49 -11.02 -2.90
CA ARG A 166 5.08 -12.39 -2.58
C ARG A 166 3.58 -12.54 -2.87
N ARG A 167 3.21 -13.53 -3.68
CA ARG A 167 1.81 -13.80 -4.08
C ARG A 167 1.17 -14.97 -3.31
N ASP A 168 1.98 -15.77 -2.60
CA ASP A 168 1.54 -17.04 -1.99
C ASP A 168 0.71 -17.89 -2.96
N THR A 169 -0.57 -18.11 -2.69
CA THR A 169 -1.48 -18.86 -3.59
C THR A 169 -2.37 -17.95 -4.42
N ALA A 170 -2.33 -16.63 -4.24
CA ALA A 170 -3.12 -15.66 -4.98
C ALA A 170 -2.65 -15.54 -6.44
N LYS A 171 -3.59 -15.65 -7.37
CA LYS A 171 -3.36 -15.60 -8.83
C LYS A 171 -3.77 -14.27 -9.44
N GLN A 172 -4.61 -13.50 -8.76
CA GLN A 172 -5.20 -12.26 -9.25
C GLN A 172 -5.06 -11.14 -8.21
N PHE A 173 -4.98 -9.89 -8.70
CA PHE A 173 -4.98 -8.72 -7.83
C PHE A 173 -6.43 -8.30 -7.55
N SER A 174 -7.12 -9.04 -6.69
CA SER A 174 -8.52 -8.77 -6.34
C SER A 174 -8.80 -9.06 -4.87
N PHE A 175 -9.77 -8.34 -4.29
CA PHE A 175 -10.12 -8.50 -2.88
C PHE A 175 -10.47 -9.95 -2.51
N ARG A 176 -11.29 -10.62 -3.33
CA ARG A 176 -11.69 -12.01 -3.11
C ARG A 176 -10.49 -12.96 -3.12
N GLU A 177 -9.55 -12.75 -4.04
CA GLU A 177 -8.35 -13.58 -4.10
C GLU A 177 -7.46 -13.36 -2.86
N PHE A 178 -7.37 -12.14 -2.36
CA PHE A 178 -6.61 -11.85 -1.14
C PHE A 178 -7.27 -12.45 0.11
N GLU A 179 -8.60 -12.44 0.17
CA GLU A 179 -9.36 -13.04 1.27
C GLU A 179 -9.21 -14.58 1.32
N GLU A 180 -9.30 -15.24 0.16
CA GLU A 180 -9.28 -16.70 0.06
C GLU A 180 -7.86 -17.28 -0.01
N HIS A 181 -6.91 -16.57 -0.64
CA HIS A 181 -5.60 -17.08 -1.06
C HIS A 181 -4.42 -16.16 -0.69
N GLY A 182 -4.68 -15.00 -0.08
CA GLY A 182 -3.62 -14.09 0.36
C GLY A 182 -2.85 -14.60 1.56
N GLY A 183 -1.59 -14.17 1.68
CA GLY A 183 -0.72 -14.54 2.80
C GLY A 183 0.08 -13.33 3.30
N ASN A 184 -0.47 -12.64 4.30
CA ASN A 184 0.25 -11.82 5.28
C ASN A 184 -0.76 -11.31 6.31
N LEU A 185 -0.51 -11.58 7.59
CA LEU A 185 -1.47 -11.33 8.68
C LEU A 185 -1.54 -9.84 9.04
N ALA A 186 -0.40 -9.23 9.33
CA ALA A 186 -0.31 -7.82 9.71
C ALA A 186 1.15 -7.32 9.67
N MET A 187 1.32 -6.02 9.43
CA MET A 187 2.58 -5.31 9.60
C MET A 187 2.32 -3.94 10.23
N LEU A 188 3.30 -3.38 10.95
CA LEU A 188 3.17 -2.02 11.46
C LEU A 188 3.34 -0.99 10.32
N ALA A 189 2.58 0.10 10.39
CA ALA A 189 2.61 1.16 9.38
C ALA A 189 3.99 1.84 9.27
N ASP A 190 4.76 1.93 10.37
CA ASP A 190 6.13 2.47 10.34
C ASP A 190 7.10 1.55 9.58
N ARG A 191 6.86 0.23 9.59
CA ARG A 191 7.62 -0.76 8.82
C ARG A 191 7.23 -0.77 7.35
N PHE A 192 5.99 -0.42 7.03
CA PHE A 192 5.50 -0.39 5.65
C PHE A 192 6.32 0.54 4.76
N LEU A 193 6.56 1.78 5.18
CA LEU A 193 7.34 2.73 4.37
C LEU A 193 8.77 2.25 4.14
N HIS A 194 9.38 1.63 5.15
CA HIS A 194 10.70 1.03 5.01
C HIS A 194 10.68 -0.17 4.03
N GLU A 195 9.63 -0.99 4.05
CA GLU A 195 9.46 -2.09 3.09
C GLU A 195 9.30 -1.58 1.66
N VAL A 196 8.52 -0.53 1.43
CA VAL A 196 8.40 0.12 0.12
C VAL A 196 9.75 0.65 -0.35
N ALA A 197 10.48 1.37 0.51
CA ALA A 197 11.81 1.87 0.17
C ALA A 197 12.79 0.74 -0.17
N PHE A 198 12.74 -0.38 0.56
CA PHE A 198 13.53 -1.56 0.25
C PHE A 198 13.15 -2.19 -1.11
N LYS A 199 11.85 -2.38 -1.39
CA LYS A 199 11.36 -2.94 -2.67
C LYS A 199 11.71 -2.08 -3.89
N LEU A 200 11.90 -0.78 -3.67
CA LEU A 200 12.39 0.18 -4.65
C LEU A 200 13.92 0.30 -4.71
N TRP A 201 14.66 -0.53 -3.95
CA TRP A 201 16.12 -0.51 -3.85
C TRP A 201 16.68 0.85 -3.38
N LYS A 202 15.89 1.60 -2.59
CA LYS A 202 16.25 2.90 -2.01
C LYS A 202 16.68 2.80 -0.54
N ALA A 203 16.48 1.64 0.09
CA ALA A 203 16.92 1.33 1.44
C ALA A 203 17.42 -0.13 1.53
N PRO A 204 18.39 -0.45 2.40
CA PRO A 204 18.79 -1.82 2.67
C PRO A 204 17.67 -2.58 3.40
N LYS A 205 17.55 -3.90 3.16
CA LYS A 205 16.49 -4.74 3.76
C LYS A 205 16.52 -4.71 5.29
N TYR A 206 17.72 -4.67 5.88
CA TYR A 206 17.95 -4.81 7.31
C TYR A 206 19.12 -3.92 7.77
N GLY A 207 19.06 -2.61 7.56
CA GLY A 207 20.04 -1.67 8.15
C GLY A 207 21.52 -2.01 7.91
N ALA A 208 21.82 -2.69 6.81
CA ALA A 208 23.17 -3.04 6.37
C ALA A 208 23.81 -1.86 5.63
#